data_AF-A0A7C7NF64-F1
#
_entry.id   AF-A0A7C7NF64-F1
#
_cell.length_a   1.000
_cell.length_b   1.000
_cell.length_c   1.000
_cell.angle_alpha   90.00
_cell.angle_beta   90.00
_cell.angle_gamma   90.00
#
_symmetry.space_group_name_H-M   'P 1'
#
loop_
_entity.id
_entity.type
_entity.pdbx_description
1 polymer ?
#
loop_
_entity_poly.entity_id
_entity_poly.type
_entity_poly.pdbx_seq_one_letter_code
_entity_poly.pdbx_strand_id
1 'polypeptide(L)'
;MISDPVTGDILIGLEGLVNLTNLISGESSDVGAGTTGTSTPDGSVETSETNPDNIPVDPDEGGTPTNQIEIELEGPDGEIKTLLIDIQ
;
A
#
# COMPACT_ATOMS: atom_id res chain seq x y z
N MET A 1 6.83 -5.93 -8.92
CA MET A 1 6.03 -4.77 -9.36
C MET A 1 6.31 -4.55 -10.83
N ILE A 2 5.29 -4.32 -11.65
CA ILE A 2 5.45 -3.94 -13.05
C ILE A 2 5.31 -2.42 -13.11
N SER A 3 6.29 -1.75 -13.72
CA SER A 3 6.25 -0.29 -13.89
C SER A 3 5.39 0.08 -15.08
N ASP A 4 4.66 1.20 -15.05
CA ASP A 4 3.94 1.69 -16.22
C ASP A 4 4.92 2.30 -17.24
N PRO A 5 5.03 1.74 -18.47
CA PRO A 5 6.02 2.20 -19.45
C PRO A 5 5.69 3.58 -20.06
N VAL A 6 4.51 4.13 -19.80
CA VAL A 6 4.04 5.43 -20.35
C VAL A 6 4.06 6.50 -19.27
N THR A 7 3.54 6.22 -18.08
CA THR A 7 3.40 7.24 -17.01
C THR A 7 4.40 7.07 -15.88
N GLY A 8 5.08 5.92 -15.79
CA GLY A 8 5.93 5.59 -14.67
C GLY A 8 5.15 5.19 -13.42
N ASP A 9 5.81 5.27 -12.26
CA ASP A 9 5.29 4.81 -10.99
C ASP A 9 5.06 5.97 -10.02
N ILE A 10 4.00 5.84 -9.21
CA ILE A 10 3.68 6.76 -8.12
C ILE A 10 3.68 5.97 -6.81
N LEU A 11 4.36 6.49 -5.80
CA LEU A 11 4.40 5.95 -4.43
C LEU A 11 3.95 7.03 -3.45
N ILE A 12 2.90 6.76 -2.67
CA ILE A 12 2.40 7.66 -1.64
C ILE A 12 2.86 7.15 -0.27
N GLY A 13 3.65 7.95 0.46
CA GLY A 13 4.08 7.62 1.81
C GLY A 13 3.00 7.97 2.82
N LEU A 14 2.34 6.97 3.40
CA LEU A 14 1.37 7.16 4.49
C LEU A 14 2.08 7.18 5.86
N GLU A 15 2.98 6.22 6.09
CA GLU A 15 3.79 6.10 7.30
C GLU A 15 5.20 5.58 6.96
N GLY A 16 6.15 5.82 7.86
CA GLY A 16 7.53 5.36 7.69
C GLY A 16 8.34 6.17 6.68
N LEU A 17 9.41 5.54 6.18
CA LEU A 17 10.34 6.12 5.20
C LEU A 17 10.76 5.05 4.19
N VAL A 18 10.63 5.35 2.91
CA VAL A 18 10.99 4.46 1.79
C VAL A 18 11.95 5.19 0.88
N ASN A 19 13.02 4.53 0.45
CA ASN A 19 13.90 5.04 -0.60
C ASN A 19 13.39 4.56 -1.97
N LEU A 20 12.87 5.46 -2.79
CA LEU A 20 12.41 5.20 -4.15
C LEU A 20 13.60 5.34 -5.11
N THR A 21 13.89 4.30 -5.89
CA THR A 21 15.00 4.29 -6.87
C THR A 21 14.48 3.96 -8.26
N ASN A 22 14.83 4.79 -9.26
CA ASN A 22 14.60 4.47 -10.66
C ASN A 22 15.73 3.57 -11.18
N LEU A 23 15.36 2.41 -11.73
CA LEU A 23 16.35 1.40 -12.15
C LEU A 23 17.06 1.72 -13.47
N ILE A 24 16.53 2.65 -14.26
CA ILE A 24 17.13 3.05 -15.56
C ILE A 24 18.29 4.00 -15.31
N SER A 25 18.07 5.04 -14.51
CA SER A 25 19.06 6.08 -14.21
C SER A 25 19.89 5.78 -12.96
N GLY A 26 19.35 5.01 -12.01
CA GLY A 26 19.90 4.87 -10.66
C GLY A 26 19.60 6.05 -9.74
N GLU A 27 18.80 7.03 -10.18
CA GLU A 27 18.38 8.16 -9.36
C GLU A 27 17.48 7.68 -8.21
N SER A 28 17.61 8.29 -7.04
CA SER A 28 16.82 7.93 -5.87
C SER A 28 16.43 9.13 -5.01
N SER A 29 15.29 8.99 -4.34
CA SER A 29 14.77 9.98 -3.40
C SER A 29 14.00 9.32 -2.27
N ASP A 30 13.98 9.97 -1.11
CA ASP A 30 13.28 9.48 0.07
C ASP A 30 11.82 9.94 0.06
N VAL A 31 10.90 8.98 0.21
CA VAL A 31 9.46 9.19 0.34
C VAL A 31 9.05 8.85 1.77
N GLY A 32 8.73 9.87 2.54
CA GLY A 32 8.23 9.75 3.90
C GLY A 32 6.72 9.95 4.01
N ALA A 33 6.21 9.86 5.24
CA ALA A 33 4.82 10.17 5.55
C ALA A 33 4.40 11.56 5.02
N GLY A 34 3.28 11.62 4.30
CA GLY A 34 2.74 12.84 3.71
C GLY A 34 3.41 13.30 2.42
N THR A 35 4.31 12.48 1.85
CA THR A 35 4.97 12.81 0.56
C THR A 35 4.66 11.78 -0.51
N THR A 36 4.63 12.23 -1.76
CA THR A 36 4.43 11.41 -2.95
C THR A 36 5.71 11.41 -3.77
N GLY A 37 6.23 10.22 -4.04
CA GLY A 37 7.34 9.99 -4.97
C GLY A 37 6.82 9.60 -6.35
N THR A 38 7.42 10.17 -7.39
CA THR A 38 7.14 9.81 -8.79
C THR A 38 8.44 9.35 -9.44
N SER A 39 8.39 8.21 -10.14
CA SER A 39 9.50 7.68 -10.93
C SER A 39 9.07 7.57 -12.39
N THR A 40 9.67 8.37 -13.26
CA THR A 40 9.27 8.49 -14.67
C THR A 40 10.04 7.52 -15.59
N PRO A 41 9.49 7.14 -16.76
CA PRO A 41 10.16 6.24 -17.70
C PRO A 41 11.45 6.79 -18.31
N ASP A 42 11.68 8.10 -18.26
CA ASP A 42 12.91 8.76 -18.72
C ASP A 42 14.05 8.72 -17.68
N GLY A 43 13.78 8.21 -16.48
CA GLY A 43 14.78 8.00 -15.45
C GLY A 43 14.75 9.00 -14.29
N SER A 44 13.82 9.96 -14.25
CA SER A 44 13.76 10.92 -13.13
C SER A 44 13.02 10.36 -11.92
N VAL A 45 13.42 10.82 -10.72
CA VAL A 45 12.74 10.56 -9.45
C VAL A 45 12.50 11.88 -8.72
N GLU A 46 11.23 12.21 -8.48
CA GLU A 46 10.85 13.43 -7.78
C GLU A 46 9.99 13.13 -6.56
N THR A 47 10.06 13.99 -5.55
CA THR A 47 9.21 13.93 -4.36
C THR A 47 8.53 15.25 -4.10
N SER A 48 7.26 15.20 -3.69
CA SER A 48 6.43 16.38 -3.40
C SER A 48 5.46 16.10 -2.26
N GLU A 49 4.85 17.14 -1.71
CA GLU A 49 3.80 17.01 -0.69
C GLU A 49 2.57 16.32 -1.30
N THR A 50 2.04 15.31 -0.60
CA THR A 50 0.88 14.55 -1.06
C THR A 50 -0.37 15.41 -0.99
N ASN A 51 -1.14 15.48 -2.09
CA ASN A 51 -2.51 15.96 -2.03
C ASN A 51 -3.39 14.87 -1.37
N PRO A 52 -4.04 15.12 -0.22
CA PRO A 52 -4.88 14.14 0.45
C PRO A 52 -6.03 13.61 -0.41
N ASP A 53 -6.54 14.41 -1.36
CA ASP A 53 -7.61 13.98 -2.28
C ASP A 53 -7.15 12.90 -3.29
N ASN A 54 -5.83 12.73 -3.46
CA ASN A 54 -5.25 11.74 -4.36
C ASN A 54 -4.98 10.39 -3.66
N ILE A 55 -5.16 10.32 -2.34
CA ILE A 55 -5.00 9.06 -1.60
C ILE A 55 -6.20 8.19 -1.97
N PRO A 56 -6.00 7.02 -2.60
CA PRO A 56 -7.11 6.12 -2.92
C PRO A 56 -7.74 5.63 -1.62
N VAL A 57 -9.08 5.58 -1.60
CA VAL A 57 -9.82 4.96 -0.51
C VAL A 57 -9.49 3.48 -0.50
N ASP A 58 -9.15 2.95 0.66
CA ASP A 58 -8.89 1.53 0.77
C ASP A 58 -10.21 0.77 0.49
N PRO A 59 -10.23 -0.20 -0.46
CA PRO A 59 -11.44 -0.96 -0.77
C PRO A 59 -12.04 -1.68 0.46
N ASP A 60 -11.22 -1.93 1.49
CA ASP A 60 -11.61 -2.55 2.76
C ASP A 60 -11.88 -1.52 3.89
N GLU A 61 -11.66 -0.21 3.65
CA GLU A 61 -11.88 0.89 4.62
C GLU A 61 -13.35 1.09 5.04
N GLY A 62 -14.27 0.36 4.40
CA GLY A 62 -15.69 0.29 4.77
C GLY A 62 -15.99 -0.68 5.92
N GLY A 63 -15.04 -1.51 6.33
CA GLY A 63 -15.17 -2.33 7.52
C GLY A 63 -15.02 -1.44 8.76
N THR A 64 -16.08 -1.28 9.54
CA THR A 64 -15.93 -0.90 10.95
C THR A 64 -14.76 -1.71 11.51
N PRO A 65 -13.77 -1.13 12.23
CA PRO A 65 -12.79 -1.93 12.94
C PRO A 65 -13.57 -2.73 13.99
N THR A 66 -14.05 -3.90 13.59
CA THR A 66 -14.58 -4.88 14.51
C THR A 66 -13.35 -5.33 15.24
N ASN A 67 -13.23 -5.00 16.52
CA ASN A 67 -12.34 -5.75 17.39
C ASN A 67 -12.85 -7.19 17.36
N GLN A 68 -12.50 -7.95 16.34
CA GLN A 68 -13.03 -9.27 16.09
C GLN A 68 -11.86 -10.20 15.81
N ILE A 69 -11.84 -11.31 16.51
CA ILE A 69 -10.89 -12.37 16.26
C ILE A 69 -11.60 -13.40 15.38
N GLU A 70 -11.06 -13.64 14.19
CA GLU A 70 -11.49 -14.70 13.29
C GLU A 70 -10.54 -15.89 13.40
N ILE A 71 -11.09 -17.08 13.65
CA ILE A 71 -10.34 -18.34 13.77
C ILE A 71 -10.95 -19.38 12.82
N GLU A 72 -10.19 -19.82 11.82
CA GLU A 72 -10.56 -20.91 10.93
C GLU A 72 -10.14 -22.27 11.53
N LEU A 73 -11.07 -23.22 11.54
CA LEU A 73 -10.90 -24.57 12.08
C LEU A 73 -11.19 -25.58 10.97
N GLU A 74 -10.18 -26.36 10.58
CA GLU A 74 -10.33 -27.44 9.59
C GLU A 74 -10.59 -28.79 10.29
N GLY A 75 -11.67 -29.45 9.88
CA GLY A 75 -12.07 -30.78 10.34
C GLY A 75 -11.29 -31.91 9.65
N PRO A 76 -11.32 -33.14 10.19
CA PRO A 76 -10.63 -34.31 9.61
C PRO A 76 -11.11 -34.72 8.21
N ASP A 77 -12.27 -34.21 7.78
CA ASP A 77 -12.91 -34.38 6.48
C ASP A 77 -12.69 -33.17 5.53
N GLY A 78 -11.92 -32.16 5.96
CA GLY A 78 -11.71 -30.92 5.23
C GLY A 78 -12.83 -29.89 5.41
N GLU A 79 -13.79 -30.14 6.31
CA GLU A 79 -14.83 -29.16 6.64
C GLU A 79 -14.21 -27.97 7.38
N ILE A 80 -14.33 -26.78 6.83
CA ILE A 80 -13.86 -25.54 7.46
C ILE A 80 -15.00 -24.92 8.28
N LYS A 81 -14.71 -24.56 9.53
CA LYS A 81 -15.59 -23.80 10.42
C LYS A 81 -14.90 -22.51 10.86
N THR A 82 -15.61 -21.39 10.76
CA THR A 82 -15.12 -20.10 11.22
C THR A 82 -15.71 -19.77 12.59
N LEU A 83 -14.85 -19.44 13.56
CA LEU A 83 -15.22 -18.87 14.84
C LEU A 83 -14.93 -17.37 14.82
N LEU A 84 -15.96 -16.56 15.05
CA LEU A 84 -15.89 -15.10 15.15
C LEU A 84 -16.06 -14.70 16.63
N ILE A 85 -15.14 -13.88 17.16
CA ILE A 85 -15.18 -13.39 18.54
C ILE A 85 -15.19 -11.87 18.53
N ASP A 86 -16.30 -11.24 18.91
CA ASP A 86 -16.39 -9.80 19.08
C ASP A 86 -15.84 -9.36 20.45
N ILE A 87 -14.93 -8.40 20.46
CA ILE A 87 -14.36 -7.79 21.67
C ILE A 87 -14.98 -6.40 21.83
N GLN A 88 -15.58 -6.14 22.99
CA GLN A 88 -16.16 -4.85 23.37
C GLN A 88 -15.15 -3.99 24.12
#